data_AF-A0A160TLC4-F1
#
_entry.id   AF-A0A160TLC4-F1
#
_cell.length_a   1.000
_cell.length_b   1.000
_cell.length_c   1.000
_cell.angle_alpha   90.00
_cell.angle_beta   90.00
_cell.angle_gamma   90.00
#
_symmetry.space_group_name_H-M   'P 1'
#
loop_
_entity.id
_entity.type
_entity.pdbx_description
1 polymer ?
#
loop_
_entity_poly.entity_id
_entity_poly.type
_entity_poly.pdbx_seq_one_letter_code
_entity_poly.pdbx_strand_id
1 'polypeptide(L)' 'MPTKAHDVPTTVTAEQGEVMLDGPDGLAVSFTPEAASKSASAIAAAADEAQRQSRRTRTPK' A
#
# COMPACT_ATOMS: atom_id res chain seq x y z
N MET A 1 6.74 -1.52 -21.41
CA MET A 1 5.98 -2.52 -20.64
C MET A 1 5.13 -1.75 -19.65
N PRO A 2 3.79 -1.85 -19.64
CA PRO A 2 3.03 -1.20 -18.58
C PRO A 2 3.32 -1.96 -17.28
N THR A 3 4.02 -1.33 -16.34
CA THR A 3 4.13 -1.78 -14.96
C THR A 3 2.71 -1.97 -14.45
N LYS A 4 2.37 -3.20 -14.06
CA LYS A 4 1.04 -3.52 -13.55
C LYS A 4 0.78 -2.57 -12.37
N ALA A 5 -0.41 -1.99 -12.29
CA ALA A 5 -0.74 -0.96 -11.29
C ALA A 5 -0.38 -1.34 -9.84
N HIS A 6 -0.34 -2.64 -9.50
CA HIS A 6 0.08 -3.14 -8.19
C HIS A 6 1.59 -3.11 -7.90
N ASP A 7 2.43 -2.86 -8.91
CA ASP A 7 3.89 -2.74 -8.75
C ASP A 7 4.35 -1.29 -8.55
N VAL A 8 3.44 -0.32 -8.69
CA VAL A 8 3.73 1.10 -8.56
C VAL A 8 3.31 1.57 -7.16
N PRO A 9 4.20 2.17 -6.35
CA PRO A 9 3.82 2.76 -5.08
C PRO A 9 2.77 3.85 -5.24
N THR A 10 1.75 3.82 -4.39
CA THR A 10 0.75 4.89 -4.28
C THR A 10 1.39 6.18 -3.76
N THR A 11 1.03 7.32 -4.33
CA THR A 11 1.51 8.63 -3.83
C THR A 11 0.69 9.04 -2.61
N VAL A 12 1.34 9.56 -1.57
CA VAL A 12 0.68 10.01 -0.34
C VAL A 12 1.03 11.47 -0.05
N THR A 13 0.02 12.31 0.17
CA THR A 13 0.16 13.74 0.45
C THR A 13 -0.66 14.14 1.69
N ALA A 14 -0.27 15.24 2.34
CA ALA A 14 -1.01 15.82 3.45
C ALA A 14 -1.61 17.15 3.01
N GLU A 15 -2.94 17.26 3.03
CA GLU A 15 -3.67 18.45 2.59
C GLU A 15 -4.79 18.76 3.59
N GLN A 16 -4.85 20.01 4.06
CA GLN A 16 -5.93 20.52 4.93
C GLN A 16 -6.20 19.70 6.22
N GLY A 17 -5.19 19.00 6.75
CA GLY A 17 -5.33 18.16 7.94
C GLY A 17 -5.82 16.74 7.65
N GLU A 18 -5.96 16.38 6.39
CA GLU A 18 -6.23 15.04 5.90
C GLU A 18 -4.99 14.48 5.18
N VAL A 19 -4.92 13.16 5.09
CA VAL A 19 -3.92 12.44 4.31
C VAL A 19 -4.60 11.87 3.09
N MET A 20 -4.13 12.22 1.91
CA MET A 20 -4.64 11.73 0.62
C MET A 20 -3.70 10.69 0.04
N LEU A 21 -4.28 9.62 -0.51
CA LEU A 21 -3.58 8.60 -1.28
C LEU A 21 -4.11 8.59 -2.70
N ASP A 22 -3.22 8.83 -3.66
CA ASP A 22 -3.52 8.79 -5.09
C ASP A 22 -2.92 7.54 -5.73
N GLY A 23 -3.82 6.65 -6.13
CA GLY A 23 -3.51 5.42 -6.83
C GLY A 23 -3.29 5.64 -8.33
N PRO A 24 -2.48 4.78 -8.98
CA PRO A 24 -2.16 4.88 -10.41
C PRO A 24 -3.38 4.81 -11.35
N ASP A 25 -4.51 4.27 -10.89
CA ASP A 25 -5.76 4.18 -11.67
C ASP A 25 -6.78 5.30 -11.33
N GLY A 26 -6.32 6.40 -10.71
CA GLY A 26 -7.19 7.51 -10.31
C GLY A 26 -8.03 7.24 -9.06
N LEU A 27 -7.66 6.21 -8.27
CA LEU A 27 -8.27 5.93 -6.98
C LEU A 27 -7.72 6.91 -5.94
N ALA A 28 -8.56 7.80 -5.43
CA ALA A 28 -8.22 8.69 -4.32
C ALA A 28 -8.90 8.23 -3.03
N VAL A 29 -8.12 8.10 -1.95
CA VAL A 29 -8.64 7.78 -0.60
C VAL A 29 -8.12 8.82 0.38
N SER A 30 -8.99 9.37 1.24
CA SER A 30 -8.61 10.26 2.33
C SER A 30 -8.64 9.54 3.68
N PHE A 31 -7.72 9.93 4.55
CA PHE A 31 -7.66 9.50 5.95
C PHE A 31 -7.47 10.69 6.88
N THR A 32 -8.00 10.56 8.09
CA THR A 32 -7.52 11.40 9.20
C THR A 32 -6.06 11.06 9.52
N PRO A 33 -5.28 11.95 10.15
CA PRO A 33 -3.88 11.69 10.48
C PRO A 33 -3.67 10.43 11.32
N GLU A 34 -4.58 10.18 12.28
CA GLU A 34 -4.53 8.98 13.12
C GLU A 34 -4.83 7.71 12.33
N ALA A 35 -5.87 7.74 11.47
CA ALA A 35 -6.21 6.62 10.61
C ALA A 35 -5.07 6.30 9.64
N ALA A 36 -4.43 7.32 9.05
CA ALA A 36 -3.30 7.16 8.15
C ALA A 36 -2.12 6.43 8.83
N SER A 37 -1.75 6.84 10.05
CA SER A 37 -0.66 6.21 10.81
C SER A 37 -0.92 4.74 11.13
N LYS A 38 -2.15 4.42 11.55
CA LYS A 38 -2.58 3.04 11.82
C LYS A 38 -2.60 2.20 10.54
N SER A 39 -3.13 2.76 9.44
CA SER A 39 -3.16 2.12 8.13
C SER A 39 -1.76 1.84 7.60
N ALA A 40 -0.82 2.78 7.70
CA ALA A 40 0.57 2.59 7.28
C ALA A 40 1.22 1.41 8.02
N SER A 41 1.01 1.31 9.34
CA SER A 41 1.51 0.20 10.15
C SER A 41 0.90 -1.14 9.73
N ALA A 42 -0.41 -1.17 9.47
CA ALA A 42 -1.10 -2.37 9.01
C ALA A 42 -0.64 -2.82 7.61
N ILE A 43 -0.44 -1.87 6.68
CA ILE A 43 0.06 -2.14 5.33
C ILE A 43 1.48 -2.73 5.39
N ALA A 44 2.37 -2.15 6.20
CA ALA A 44 3.73 -2.68 6.37
C ALA A 44 3.72 -4.13 6.90
N ALA A 45 2.90 -4.38 7.93
CA ALA A 45 2.75 -5.73 8.48
C ALA A 45 2.18 -6.73 7.45
N ALA A 46 1.21 -6.31 6.64
CA ALA A 46 0.64 -7.12 5.57
C ALA A 46 1.65 -7.41 4.45
N ALA A 47 2.49 -6.43 4.09
CA ALA A 47 3.55 -6.59 3.10
C ALA A 47 4.60 -7.62 3.56
N ASP A 48 5.02 -7.55 4.83
CA ASP A 48 5.95 -8.52 5.42
C ASP A 48 5.36 -9.94 5.39
N GLU A 49 4.08 -10.06 5.73
CA GLU A 49 3.38 -11.35 5.70
C GLU A 49 3.23 -11.89 4.28
N ALA A 50 2.86 -11.05 3.30
CA ALA A 50 2.79 -11.44 1.89
C ALA A 50 4.15 -11.91 1.35
N GLN A 51 5.25 -11.28 1.79
CA GLN A 51 6.61 -11.72 1.45
C GLN A 51 6.92 -13.09 2.06
N ARG A 52 6.52 -13.34 3.31
CA ARG A 52 6.66 -14.66 3.97
C ARG A 52 5.88 -15.73 3.22
N GLN A 53 4.64 -15.43 2.83
CA GLN A 53 3.78 -16.33 2.06
C GLN A 53 4.38 -16.68 0.69
N SER A 54 4.87 -15.67 -0.04
CA SER A 54 5.53 -15.85 -1.34
C SER A 54 6.80 -16.72 -1.27
N ARG A 55 7.53 -16.66 -0.14
CA ARG A 55 8.68 -17.56 0.10
C ARG A 55 8.23 -18.99 0.43
N ARG A 56 7.09 -19.15 1.11
CA ARG A 56 6.54 -20.47 1.48
C ARG A 56 5.90 -21.20 0.29
N THR A 57 5.40 -20.47 -0.70
CA THR A 57 4.83 -21.07 -1.93
C THR A 57 5.88 -21.48 -2.97
N ARG A 58 7.16 -21.09 -2.81
CA ARG A 58 8.28 -21.58 -3.65
C ARG A 58 8.82 -22.95 -3.20
N THR A 59 7.95 -23.89 -2.84
CA THR A 59 8.37 -25.30 -2.74
C THR A 59 8.70 -25.79 -4.15
N PRO A 60 9.96 -26.17 -4.46
CA PRO A 60 10.24 -26.79 -5.75
C PRO A 60 9.52 -28.14 -5.79
N LYS A 61 8.75 -28.36 -6.85
CA LYS A 61 8.28 -29.70 -7.23
C LYS A 61 9.39 -30.42 -7.98
#